data_AF-A0A2T4Z4K1-F1
#
_entry.id   AF-A0A2T4Z4K1-F1
#
_cell.length_a   1.000
_cell.length_b   1.000
_cell.length_c   1.000
_cell.angle_alpha   90.00
_cell.angle_beta   90.00
_cell.angle_gamma   90.00
#
_symmetry.space_group_name_H-M   'P 1'
#
loop_
_entity.id
_entity.type
_entity.pdbx_description
1 polymer ?
#
loop_
_entity_poly.entity_id
_entity_poly.type
_entity_poly.pdbx_seq_one_letter_code
_entity_poly.pdbx_strand_id
1 'polypeptide(L)'
;MKAMIIKGALSLAVAAGLLTTPFASAANAQGDPTVESEGGGSEVINEDHDLVEGEVGNPDGISPDIESGKMGGGYWIRGKKWEGIAYVYSSYKHYTKQGHTSVVNGHGDYKSGGWKSKDVFSTAKLPWITFNGTNKAYYNYK
;
A
#
# COMPACT_ATOMS: atom_id res chain seq x y z
N MET A 1 1.37 -18.94 -69.45
CA MET A 1 0.17 -19.28 -68.64
C MET A 1 -0.45 -17.98 -68.12
N LYS A 2 -1.77 -17.83 -68.28
CA LYS A 2 -2.59 -16.66 -67.87
C LYS A 2 -3.13 -16.84 -66.43
N ALA A 3 -3.56 -15.71 -65.85
CA ALA A 3 -4.40 -15.48 -64.65
C ALA A 3 -3.65 -15.34 -63.30
N MET A 4 -3.56 -14.13 -62.70
CA MET A 4 -4.58 -13.35 -61.93
C MET A 4 -4.79 -13.92 -60.51
N ILE A 5 -4.97 -13.20 -59.38
CA ILE A 5 -5.20 -11.78 -59.03
C ILE A 5 -4.98 -11.65 -57.50
N ILE A 6 -4.27 -10.59 -57.10
CA ILE A 6 -4.58 -9.53 -56.10
C ILE A 6 -5.27 -9.88 -54.76
N LYS A 7 -4.66 -9.38 -53.66
CA LYS A 7 -5.19 -8.42 -52.63
C LYS A 7 -4.10 -8.30 -51.56
N GLY A 8 -3.38 -7.19 -51.39
CA GLY A 8 -3.85 -5.87 -50.92
C GLY A 8 -4.17 -5.95 -49.41
N ALA A 9 -3.78 -5.07 -48.50
CA ALA A 9 -2.85 -3.93 -48.41
C ALA A 9 -2.74 -3.61 -46.89
N LEU A 10 -1.74 -2.79 -46.52
CA LEU A 10 -1.79 -1.81 -45.41
C LEU A 10 -1.89 -2.27 -43.94
N SER A 11 -0.71 -2.31 -43.32
CA SER A 11 -0.32 -1.77 -42.00
C SER A 11 -1.39 -1.29 -41.00
N LEU A 12 -1.25 -1.73 -39.74
CA LEU A 12 -1.38 -0.83 -38.59
C LEU A 12 -0.57 -1.36 -37.39
N ALA A 13 0.34 -0.51 -36.89
CA ALA A 13 1.09 -0.74 -35.66
C ALA A 13 0.20 -0.50 -34.44
N VAL A 14 0.36 -1.30 -33.39
CA VAL A 14 0.08 -0.87 -32.01
C VAL A 14 1.26 -1.28 -31.16
N ALA A 15 2.05 -0.29 -30.77
CA ALA A 15 2.93 -0.38 -29.61
C ALA A 15 2.04 -0.55 -28.37
N ALA A 16 2.12 -1.70 -27.72
CA ALA A 16 1.58 -1.89 -26.38
C ALA A 16 2.79 -2.06 -25.46
N GLY A 17 3.05 -1.02 -24.66
CA GLY A 17 4.11 -0.98 -23.67
C GLY A 17 4.02 -2.20 -22.75
N LEU A 18 5.19 -2.68 -22.32
CA LEU A 18 5.25 -3.61 -21.20
C LEU A 18 4.45 -3.02 -20.05
N LEU A 19 3.31 -3.64 -19.75
CA LEU A 19 2.58 -3.47 -18.51
C LEU A 19 3.54 -3.85 -17.39
N THR A 20 4.16 -2.86 -16.76
CA THR A 20 4.71 -3.03 -15.42
C THR A 20 3.51 -3.26 -14.52
N THR A 21 3.18 -4.54 -14.30
CA THR A 21 2.19 -4.91 -13.29
C THR A 21 2.66 -4.31 -11.97
N PRO A 22 1.89 -3.41 -11.32
CA PRO A 22 2.18 -3.12 -9.93
C PRO A 22 2.10 -4.45 -9.19
N PHE A 23 3.17 -4.78 -8.48
CA PHE A 23 3.21 -5.91 -7.57
C PHE A 23 2.02 -5.77 -6.62
N ALA A 24 0.96 -6.54 -6.88
CA ALA A 24 -0.12 -6.73 -5.93
C ALA A 24 0.43 -7.61 -4.80
N SER A 25 1.04 -6.99 -3.79
CA SER A 25 1.27 -7.67 -2.52
C SER A 25 -0.08 -7.78 -1.80
N ALA A 26 -0.77 -8.89 -2.05
CA ALA A 26 -1.91 -9.31 -1.25
C ALA A 26 -1.48 -10.43 -0.27
N ALA A 27 -2.08 -10.37 0.92
CA ALA A 27 -2.12 -11.38 1.97
C ALA A 27 -0.86 -11.55 2.85
N ASN A 28 -0.82 -10.79 3.95
CA ASN A 28 -1.20 -11.30 5.27
C ASN A 28 -1.19 -10.14 6.28
N ALA A 29 -2.38 -9.67 6.62
CA ALA A 29 -2.60 -8.65 7.63
C ALA A 29 -2.46 -9.26 9.02
N GLN A 30 -1.23 -9.52 9.47
CA GLN A 30 -0.99 -9.63 10.91
C GLN A 30 -0.83 -8.19 11.42
N GLY A 31 -1.97 -7.56 11.69
CA GLY A 31 -2.07 -6.23 12.27
C GLY A 31 -1.39 -6.16 13.64
N ASP A 32 -1.19 -4.93 14.11
CA ASP A 32 -0.64 -4.61 15.43
C ASP A 32 -1.19 -5.55 16.54
N PRO A 33 -0.34 -6.24 17.33
CA PRO A 33 -0.77 -7.21 18.34
C PRO A 33 -1.52 -6.59 19.53
N THR A 34 -1.72 -5.28 19.59
CA THR A 34 -2.19 -4.58 20.79
C THR A 34 -3.64 -4.07 20.75
N VAL A 35 -4.40 -4.25 19.66
CA VAL A 35 -5.77 -3.72 19.60
C VAL A 35 -6.72 -4.58 18.76
N GLU A 36 -7.96 -4.73 19.23
CA GLU A 36 -9.08 -5.27 18.44
C GLU A 36 -9.24 -4.43 17.16
N SER A 37 -8.81 -5.02 16.05
CA SER A 37 -8.76 -4.43 14.72
C SER A 37 -9.64 -5.26 13.81
N GLU A 38 -10.50 -4.62 13.05
CA GLU A 38 -11.35 -5.30 12.08
C GLU A 38 -10.54 -5.74 10.85
N GLY A 39 -9.46 -5.02 10.55
CA GLY A 39 -8.48 -5.43 9.55
C GLY A 39 -7.30 -4.47 9.50
N GLY A 40 -6.41 -4.67 8.53
CA GLY A 40 -5.20 -3.86 8.40
C GLY A 40 -4.21 -4.42 7.40
N GLY A 41 -2.97 -3.95 7.47
CA GLY A 41 -1.88 -4.45 6.66
C GLY A 41 -0.53 -4.04 7.22
N SER A 42 0.50 -4.70 6.71
CA SER A 42 1.88 -4.41 7.09
C SER A 42 2.80 -4.50 5.89
N GLU A 43 3.90 -3.74 5.94
CA GLU A 43 4.95 -3.84 4.94
C GLU A 43 6.32 -3.70 5.58
N VAL A 44 7.25 -4.52 5.09
CA VAL A 44 8.67 -4.40 5.40
C VAL A 44 9.25 -3.25 4.57
N ILE A 45 9.85 -2.29 5.25
CA ILE A 45 10.50 -1.16 4.61
C ILE A 45 11.99 -1.46 4.50
N ASN A 46 12.48 -1.55 3.26
CA ASN A 46 13.89 -1.79 2.94
C ASN A 46 14.63 -0.48 2.68
N GLU A 47 15.97 -0.55 2.61
CA GLU A 47 16.84 0.63 2.47
C GLU A 47 16.50 1.51 1.26
N ASP A 48 16.08 0.87 0.16
CA ASP A 48 15.71 1.50 -1.13
C ASP A 48 14.20 1.76 -1.25
N HIS A 49 13.42 1.54 -0.19
CA HIS A 49 11.97 1.71 -0.22
C HIS A 49 11.61 3.16 0.10
N ASP A 50 11.57 4.01 -0.93
CA ASP A 50 11.08 5.39 -0.85
C ASP A 50 9.62 5.47 -0.36
N LEU A 51 9.11 6.67 -0.16
CA LEU A 51 7.70 6.86 0.18
C LEU A 51 6.80 6.38 -0.97
N VAL A 52 5.97 5.38 -0.66
CA VAL A 52 4.92 4.85 -1.53
C VAL A 52 3.57 5.13 -0.90
N GLU A 53 2.62 5.56 -1.72
CA GLU A 53 1.25 5.85 -1.34
C GLU A 53 0.25 5.06 -2.20
N GLY A 54 -0.94 4.80 -1.66
CA GLY A 54 -1.98 4.13 -2.41
C GLY A 54 -3.26 3.93 -1.62
N GLU A 55 -4.35 3.66 -2.35
CA GLU A 55 -5.59 3.20 -1.77
C GLU A 55 -5.45 1.73 -1.33
N VAL A 56 -6.02 1.40 -0.18
CA VAL A 56 -6.07 0.04 0.38
C VAL A 56 -7.51 -0.31 0.68
N GLY A 57 -7.95 -1.49 0.26
CA GLY A 57 -9.32 -1.97 0.48
C GLY A 57 -9.47 -2.76 1.80
N ASN A 58 -10.71 -3.01 2.21
CA ASN A 58 -10.99 -3.96 3.29
C ASN A 58 -11.00 -5.38 2.73
N PRO A 59 -10.24 -6.33 3.29
CA PRO A 59 -10.23 -7.72 2.84
C PRO A 59 -11.52 -8.50 3.16
N ASP A 60 -12.44 -7.93 3.93
CA ASP A 60 -13.66 -8.63 4.35
C ASP A 60 -14.79 -8.50 3.32
N GLY A 61 -14.96 -9.54 2.52
CA GLY A 61 -16.26 -9.91 1.97
C GLY A 61 -16.39 -9.83 0.46
N ILE A 62 -16.68 -10.98 -0.14
CA ILE A 62 -17.26 -11.11 -1.47
C ILE A 62 -18.46 -10.14 -1.58
N SER A 63 -18.36 -9.12 -2.42
CA SER A 63 -19.54 -8.47 -3.01
C SER A 63 -19.39 -8.55 -4.53
N PRO A 64 -20.14 -9.45 -5.20
CA PRO A 64 -20.21 -9.46 -6.64
C PRO A 64 -21.00 -8.21 -7.03
N ASP A 65 -20.31 -7.24 -7.62
CA ASP A 65 -20.87 -6.01 -8.17
C ASP A 65 -21.48 -5.02 -7.14
N ILE A 66 -21.10 -3.73 -7.26
CA ILE A 66 -21.74 -2.54 -6.63
C ILE A 66 -21.10 -1.92 -5.36
N GLU A 67 -20.01 -2.45 -4.78
CA GLU A 67 -19.17 -1.66 -3.82
C GLU A 67 -17.68 -1.58 -4.20
N SER A 68 -17.38 -1.63 -5.51
CA SER A 68 -16.08 -1.20 -6.07
C SER A 68 -15.90 0.34 -6.02
N GLY A 69 -16.47 0.99 -5.01
CA GLY A 69 -16.31 2.41 -4.75
C GLY A 69 -15.23 2.64 -3.71
N LYS A 70 -14.45 3.70 -3.93
CA LYS A 70 -13.49 4.39 -3.05
C LYS A 70 -13.80 4.46 -1.53
N MET A 71 -14.94 3.97 -1.03
CA MET A 71 -15.45 4.19 0.32
C MET A 71 -15.23 3.01 1.29
N GLY A 72 -14.90 1.82 0.79
CA GLY A 72 -14.73 0.64 1.64
C GLY A 72 -13.50 0.72 2.55
N GLY A 73 -12.36 1.19 2.03
CA GLY A 73 -11.08 1.17 2.74
C GLY A 73 -10.50 2.55 3.07
N GLY A 74 -9.23 2.74 2.78
CA GLY A 74 -8.49 3.95 3.15
C GLY A 74 -7.35 4.31 2.22
N TYR A 75 -6.55 5.28 2.65
CA TYR A 75 -5.36 5.75 1.95
C TYR A 75 -4.15 5.59 2.85
N TRP A 76 -3.13 4.87 2.37
CA TRP A 76 -1.94 4.54 3.15
C TRP A 76 -0.66 5.01 2.46
N ILE A 77 0.13 5.77 3.20
CA ILE A 77 1.46 6.26 2.84
C ILE A 77 2.47 5.58 3.75
N ARG A 78 3.52 4.99 3.18
CA ARG A 78 4.55 4.27 3.94
C ARG A 78 5.88 4.30 3.22
N GLY A 79 6.95 3.99 3.94
CA GLY A 79 8.28 3.90 3.35
C GLY A 79 9.34 4.55 4.22
N LYS A 80 10.53 4.70 3.64
CA LYS A 80 11.63 5.46 4.21
C LYS A 80 11.47 6.92 3.84
N LYS A 81 11.43 7.79 4.84
CA LYS A 81 11.27 9.24 4.67
C LYS A 81 12.52 9.98 5.14
N TRP A 82 13.02 10.92 4.33
CA TRP A 82 14.13 11.79 4.70
C TRP A 82 13.63 13.14 5.22
N GLU A 83 13.94 13.47 6.48
CA GLU A 83 13.66 14.77 7.10
C GLU A 83 14.87 15.19 7.94
N GLY A 84 16.02 15.39 7.28
CA GLY A 84 17.32 15.65 7.93
C GLY A 84 17.99 14.38 8.45
N ILE A 85 17.21 13.40 8.91
CA ILE A 85 17.60 11.99 9.08
C ILE A 85 16.57 11.09 8.39
N ALA A 86 16.93 9.83 8.15
CA ALA A 86 16.01 8.83 7.64
C ALA A 86 15.05 8.33 8.75
N TYR A 87 13.79 8.11 8.38
CA TYR A 87 12.75 7.57 9.25
C TYR A 87 12.03 6.42 8.55
N VAL A 88 11.64 5.39 9.31
CA VAL A 88 10.52 4.53 8.92
C VAL A 88 9.21 5.28 9.17
N TYR A 89 8.35 5.36 8.16
CA TYR A 89 7.16 6.19 8.15
C TYR A 89 5.92 5.37 7.80
N SER A 90 4.81 5.62 8.50
CA SER A 90 3.48 5.11 8.18
C SER A 90 2.42 6.18 8.45
N SER A 91 1.55 6.45 7.49
CA SER A 91 0.43 7.37 7.62
C SER A 91 -0.80 6.84 6.93
N TYR A 92 -1.88 6.62 7.67
CA TYR A 92 -3.09 6.00 7.18
C TYR A 92 -4.31 6.80 7.60
N LYS A 93 -5.25 6.96 6.68
CA LYS A 93 -6.62 7.35 7.00
C LYS A 93 -7.57 6.30 6.43
N HIS A 94 -8.57 5.92 7.21
CA HIS A 94 -9.69 5.14 6.71
C HIS A 94 -10.84 6.07 6.35
N TYR A 95 -11.55 5.83 5.25
CA TYR A 95 -12.57 6.78 4.77
C TYR A 95 -13.87 6.75 5.60
N THR A 96 -14.29 5.58 6.06
CA THR A 96 -15.54 5.37 6.80
C THR A 96 -15.38 4.97 8.27
N LYS A 97 -14.22 4.42 8.66
CA LYS A 97 -13.91 3.88 9.99
C LYS A 97 -12.80 4.64 10.70
N GLN A 98 -12.46 4.28 11.93
CA GLN A 98 -11.26 4.80 12.57
C GLN A 98 -10.01 4.20 11.91
N GLY A 99 -8.99 5.02 11.72
CA GLY A 99 -7.69 4.59 11.20
C GLY A 99 -6.62 4.63 12.28
N HIS A 100 -5.71 3.66 12.26
CA HIS A 100 -4.54 3.61 13.13
C HIS A 100 -3.30 3.24 12.31
N THR A 101 -2.16 3.76 12.74
CA THR A 101 -0.86 3.33 12.23
C THR A 101 0.11 3.07 13.35
N SER A 102 1.07 2.19 13.05
CA SER A 102 2.26 2.01 13.85
C SER A 102 3.47 1.73 12.97
N VAL A 103 4.65 1.91 13.54
CA VAL A 103 5.93 1.54 12.93
C VAL A 103 6.79 0.82 13.95
N VAL A 104 7.64 -0.06 13.45
CA VAL A 104 8.75 -0.67 14.20
C VAL A 104 10.04 -0.40 13.44
N ASN A 105 11.08 0.10 14.12
CA ASN A 105 12.40 0.29 13.48
C ASN A 105 13.27 -0.97 13.60
N GLY A 106 14.43 -0.98 12.93
CA GLY A 106 15.37 -2.10 13.01
C GLY A 106 16.01 -2.35 14.38
N HIS A 107 15.77 -1.51 15.40
CA HIS A 107 16.13 -1.80 16.79
C HIS A 107 15.03 -2.57 17.54
N GLY A 108 13.82 -2.61 16.99
CA GLY A 108 12.64 -3.14 17.67
C GLY A 108 11.84 -2.08 18.44
N ASP A 109 12.19 -0.79 18.34
CA ASP A 109 11.39 0.28 18.93
C ASP A 109 10.04 0.37 18.22
N TYR A 110 8.97 0.55 18.99
CA TYR A 110 7.61 0.68 18.49
C TYR A 110 7.08 2.09 18.70
N LYS A 111 6.34 2.61 17.72
CA LYS A 111 5.57 3.84 17.88
C LYS A 111 4.24 3.77 17.17
N SER A 112 3.20 4.24 17.85
CA SER A 112 1.84 4.39 17.31
C SER A 112 1.52 5.84 16.98
N GLY A 113 0.73 6.05 15.91
CA GLY A 113 0.05 7.31 15.61
C GLY A 113 -1.28 7.48 16.35
N GLY A 114 -1.73 6.43 17.04
CA GLY A 114 -3.01 6.35 17.76
C GLY A 114 -4.21 6.15 16.83
N TRP A 115 -5.36 5.79 17.41
CA TRP A 115 -6.62 5.74 16.67
C TRP A 115 -7.09 7.15 16.34
N LYS A 116 -7.41 7.37 15.06
CA LYS A 116 -7.97 8.62 14.54
C LYS A 116 -9.34 8.37 13.97
N SER A 117 -10.20 9.38 14.06
CA SER A 117 -11.53 9.35 13.45
C SER A 117 -11.44 9.14 11.94
N LYS A 118 -12.56 8.73 11.34
CA LYS A 118 -12.69 8.62 9.89
C LYS A 118 -12.19 9.86 9.16
N ASP A 119 -11.57 9.61 8.02
CA ASP A 119 -10.94 10.58 7.12
C ASP A 119 -9.85 11.46 7.76
N VAL A 120 -9.31 11.06 8.92
CA VAL A 120 -8.17 11.72 9.58
C VAL A 120 -6.97 10.78 9.56
N PHE A 121 -5.81 11.33 9.18
CA PHE A 121 -4.56 10.57 9.16
C PHE A 121 -4.07 10.28 10.59
N SER A 122 -3.87 8.98 10.88
CA SER A 122 -2.94 8.51 11.90
C SER A 122 -1.55 8.45 11.30
N THR A 123 -0.57 9.07 11.94
CA THR A 123 0.82 9.10 11.44
C THR A 123 1.79 8.65 12.52
N ALA A 124 2.67 7.72 12.17
CA ALA A 124 3.73 7.21 13.02
C ALA A 124 5.07 7.29 12.27
N LYS A 125 6.13 7.65 13.00
CA LYS A 125 7.50 7.64 12.46
C LYS A 125 8.54 7.37 13.55
N LEU A 126 9.55 6.58 13.21
CA LEU A 126 10.72 6.30 14.04
C LEU A 126 12.00 6.48 13.23
N PRO A 127 13.12 6.88 13.85
CA PRO A 127 14.40 6.93 13.16
C PRO A 127 14.72 5.59 12.50
N TRP A 128 15.27 5.66 11.29
CA TRP A 128 15.69 4.50 10.53
C TRP A 128 16.90 3.83 11.18
N ILE A 129 16.85 2.52 11.36
CA ILE A 129 17.95 1.71 11.89
C ILE A 129 18.14 0.49 10.99
N THR A 130 19.33 0.31 10.42
CA THR A 130 19.64 -0.80 9.49
C THR A 130 20.33 -1.99 10.17
N PHE A 131 20.99 -1.79 11.32
CA PHE A 131 22.02 -2.72 11.79
C PHE A 131 21.52 -4.02 12.44
N ASN A 132 20.35 -4.02 13.08
CA ASN A 132 19.96 -5.12 13.99
C ASN A 132 18.57 -5.72 13.72
N GLY A 133 17.89 -5.34 12.64
CA GLY A 133 16.51 -5.79 12.42
C GLY A 133 15.81 -5.14 11.23
N THR A 134 14.52 -5.45 11.12
CA THR A 134 13.69 -5.05 9.97
C THR A 134 12.81 -3.87 10.34
N ASN A 135 12.86 -2.81 9.52
CA ASN A 135 11.91 -1.71 9.63
C ASN A 135 10.55 -2.14 9.07
N LYS A 136 9.46 -1.87 9.78
CA LYS A 136 8.10 -2.26 9.38
C LYS A 136 7.12 -1.12 9.59
N ALA A 137 6.22 -0.95 8.63
CA ALA A 137 5.10 -0.01 8.69
C ALA A 137 3.78 -0.78 8.73
N TYR A 138 2.85 -0.31 9.54
CA TYR A 138 1.54 -0.94 9.76
C TYR A 138 0.42 0.08 9.60
N TYR A 139 -0.75 -0.43 9.21
CA TYR A 139 -2.03 0.27 9.35
C TYR A 139 -3.12 -0.70 9.79
N ASN A 140 -4.11 -0.16 10.51
CA ASN A 140 -5.22 -0.89 11.08
C ASN A 140 -6.50 -0.05 11.04
N TYR A 141 -7.66 -0.69 11.08
CA TYR A 141 -8.96 -0.02 11.15
C TYR A 141 -9.96 -0.72 12.08
N LYS A 142 -10.92 0.06 12.60
CA LYS A 142 -12.06 -0.40 13.41
C LYS A 142 -13.20 0.61 13.40
#